data_AF-A0AAW9J9I8-F1
#
_entry.id   AF-A0AAW9J9I8-F1
#
_cell.length_a   1.000
_cell.length_b   1.000
_cell.length_c   1.000
_cell.angle_alpha   90.00
_cell.angle_beta   90.00
_cell.angle_gamma   90.00
#
_symmetry.space_group_name_H-M   'P 1'
#
loop_
_entity.id
_entity.type
_entity.pdbx_description
1 polymer ?
#
loop_
_entity_poly.entity_id
_entity_poly.type
_entity_poly.pdbx_seq_one_letter_code
_entity_poly.pdbx_strand_id
1 'polypeptide(L)'
;SNKKINNDFLFGSFDTKKQKDLSLYILEKIGFDLEAGRLDESIHPFTTNFGNKDVRLTTNYHGDEFTSALFSTIHEGGHGLYEQNISDVLENTGLQTGGSMAIHESQSSFYENILGRSTEFCSYLLPIA
;
A
#
# COMPACT_ATOMS: atom_id res chain seq x y z
N SER A 1 -30.39 1.73 -3.82
CA SER A 1 -30.40 3.17 -4.16
C SER A 1 -30.12 3.30 -5.65
N ASN A 2 -30.97 3.97 -6.43
CA ASN A 2 -30.75 4.20 -7.87
C ASN A 2 -29.91 5.47 -8.16
N LYS A 3 -29.18 5.98 -7.15
CA LYS A 3 -28.28 7.12 -7.34
C LYS A 3 -27.02 6.64 -8.06
N LYS A 4 -26.79 7.15 -9.27
CA LYS A 4 -25.52 7.00 -9.98
C LYS A 4 -24.56 8.07 -9.43
N ILE A 5 -23.47 7.64 -8.80
CA ILE A 5 -22.41 8.54 -8.35
C ILE A 5 -21.54 8.85 -9.56
N ASN A 6 -21.25 10.13 -9.80
CA ASN A 6 -20.26 10.52 -10.82
C ASN A 6 -18.88 10.12 -10.31
N ASN A 7 -18.18 9.27 -11.05
CA ASN A 7 -16.82 8.83 -10.80
C ASN A 7 -15.88 9.14 -11.97
N ASP A 8 -16.30 9.98 -12.92
CA ASP A 8 -15.55 10.30 -14.13
C ASP A 8 -14.19 10.94 -13.79
N PHE A 9 -14.11 11.66 -12.67
CA PHE A 9 -12.88 12.28 -12.18
C PHE A 9 -11.79 11.29 -11.75
N LEU A 10 -12.13 10.01 -11.57
CA LEU A 10 -11.16 8.94 -11.29
C LEU A 10 -10.42 8.48 -12.55
N PHE A 11 -10.97 8.80 -13.73
CA PHE A 11 -10.45 8.39 -15.03
C PHE A 11 -9.98 9.62 -15.82
N GLY A 12 -8.86 9.52 -16.52
CA GLY A 12 -8.28 10.68 -17.19
C GLY A 12 -6.90 10.45 -17.76
N SER A 13 -6.03 11.44 -17.65
CA SER A 13 -4.62 11.32 -17.99
C SER A 13 -3.80 11.68 -16.76
N PHE A 14 -3.20 10.66 -16.14
CA PHE A 14 -2.43 10.77 -14.92
C PHE A 14 -0.97 10.41 -15.20
N ASP A 15 -0.06 11.32 -14.87
CA ASP A 15 1.38 11.09 -14.99
C ASP A 15 1.82 9.99 -14.02
N THR A 16 2.36 8.89 -14.54
CA THR A 16 2.80 7.73 -13.74
C THR A 16 3.92 8.11 -12.77
N LYS A 17 4.74 9.12 -13.09
CA LYS A 17 5.76 9.61 -12.15
C LYS A 17 5.11 10.25 -10.93
N LYS A 18 4.06 11.06 -11.12
CA LYS A 18 3.32 11.65 -10.00
C LYS A 18 2.61 10.59 -9.16
N GLN A 19 2.08 9.55 -9.80
CA GLN A 19 1.51 8.41 -9.08
C GLN A 19 2.57 7.74 -8.21
N LYS A 20 3.79 7.52 -8.74
CA LYS A 20 4.90 6.97 -7.98
C LYS A 20 5.33 7.85 -6.81
N ASP A 21 5.45 9.15 -7.03
CA ASP A 21 5.80 10.11 -5.98
C ASP A 21 4.73 10.11 -4.86
N LEU A 22 3.45 10.05 -5.23
CA LEU A 22 2.34 9.93 -4.27
C LEU A 22 2.37 8.59 -3.52
N SER A 23 2.63 7.48 -4.22
CA SER A 23 2.75 6.16 -3.61
C SER A 23 3.85 6.11 -2.54
N LEU A 24 5.04 6.63 -2.86
CA LEU A 24 6.16 6.69 -1.91
C LEU A 24 5.84 7.61 -0.71
N TYR A 25 5.21 8.76 -0.98
CA TYR A 25 4.75 9.66 0.07
C TYR A 25 3.79 8.95 1.03
N ILE A 26 2.81 8.22 0.50
CA ILE A 26 1.83 7.49 1.30
C ILE A 26 2.48 6.41 2.14
N LEU A 27 3.38 5.61 1.57
CA LEU A 27 4.13 4.58 2.31
C LEU A 27 4.87 5.18 3.50
N GLU A 28 5.57 6.30 3.31
CA GLU A 28 6.23 7.02 4.39
C GLU A 28 5.21 7.48 5.47
N LYS A 29 4.04 8.01 5.08
CA LYS A 29 3.03 8.50 6.03
C LYS A 29 2.31 7.41 6.81
N ILE A 30 2.13 6.23 6.24
CA ILE A 30 1.60 5.08 6.98
C ILE A 30 2.68 4.39 7.84
N GLY A 31 3.93 4.83 7.73
CA GLY A 31 5.05 4.39 8.58
C GLY A 31 5.87 3.24 7.99
N PHE A 32 5.73 2.95 6.69
CA PHE A 32 6.56 1.95 6.03
C PHE A 32 8.00 2.47 5.91
N ASP A 33 8.95 1.66 6.37
CA ASP A 33 10.36 2.02 6.36
C ASP A 33 10.97 1.74 4.97
N LEU A 34 11.22 2.79 4.20
CA LEU A 34 11.82 2.72 2.86
C LEU A 34 13.33 2.41 2.89
N GLU A 35 13.99 2.45 4.05
CA GLU A 35 15.38 1.96 4.18
C GLU A 35 15.41 0.44 4.43
N ALA A 36 14.31 -0.12 4.98
CA ALA A 36 14.09 -1.55 5.18
C ALA A 36 13.15 -2.16 4.12
N GLY A 37 13.01 -1.50 2.97
CA GLY A 37 12.10 -1.93 1.92
C GLY A 37 12.15 -1.08 0.66
N ARG A 38 11.28 -1.37 -0.30
CA ARG A 38 11.16 -0.61 -1.56
C ARG A 38 9.83 -0.87 -2.26
N LEU A 39 9.46 0.05 -3.15
CA LEU A 39 8.30 -0.05 -4.03
C LEU A 39 8.74 -0.14 -5.49
N ASP A 40 8.23 -1.15 -6.20
CA ASP A 40 8.49 -1.41 -7.63
C ASP A 40 7.21 -1.60 -8.44
N GLU A 41 7.36 -1.76 -9.75
CA GLU A 41 6.26 -2.05 -10.67
C GLU A 41 6.15 -3.54 -10.98
N SER A 42 4.94 -4.06 -10.96
CA SER A 42 4.60 -5.42 -11.41
C SER A 42 3.21 -5.43 -12.06
N ILE A 43 2.90 -6.47 -12.84
CA ILE A 43 1.58 -6.62 -13.46
C ILE A 43 0.50 -6.86 -12.40
N HIS A 44 0.84 -7.65 -11.37
CA HIS A 44 -0.03 -8.00 -10.26
C HIS A 44 0.66 -7.59 -8.96
N PRO A 45 0.18 -6.53 -8.28
CA PRO A 45 0.72 -6.09 -7.00
C PRO A 45 0.83 -7.25 -5.99
N PHE A 46 1.92 -7.24 -5.23
CA PHE A 46 2.19 -8.19 -4.16
C PHE A 46 3.26 -7.64 -3.21
N THR A 47 3.29 -8.23 -2.03
CA THR A 47 4.31 -8.02 -0.99
C THR A 47 5.14 -9.29 -0.84
N THR A 48 6.44 -9.13 -0.68
CA THR A 48 7.37 -10.21 -0.35
C THR A 48 8.43 -9.72 0.63
N ASN A 49 9.07 -10.62 1.36
CA ASN A 49 10.12 -10.25 2.30
C ASN A 49 11.26 -11.27 2.31
N PHE A 50 12.42 -10.80 2.74
CA PHE A 50 13.62 -11.60 3.00
C PHE A 50 14.05 -11.47 4.47
N GLY A 51 13.07 -11.22 5.35
CA GLY A 51 13.24 -10.75 6.72
C GLY A 51 12.63 -9.36 6.92
N ASN A 52 12.47 -8.95 8.18
CA ASN A 52 11.82 -7.68 8.53
C ASN A 52 12.63 -6.42 8.15
N LYS A 53 13.88 -6.57 7.67
CA LYS A 53 14.74 -5.49 7.17
C LYS A 53 14.82 -5.40 5.64
N ASP A 54 14.15 -6.31 4.92
CA ASP A 54 14.05 -6.27 3.45
C ASP A 54 12.64 -6.74 3.04
N VAL A 55 11.71 -5.79 3.06
CA VAL A 55 10.30 -5.99 2.67
C VAL A 55 10.01 -5.22 1.38
N ARG A 56 9.57 -5.93 0.34
CA ARG A 56 9.42 -5.37 -1.01
C ARG A 56 7.98 -5.40 -1.43
N LEU A 57 7.51 -4.26 -1.91
CA LEU A 57 6.16 -4.03 -2.38
C LEU A 57 6.19 -3.83 -3.89
N THR A 58 5.13 -4.24 -4.56
CA THR A 58 4.92 -3.90 -5.97
C THR A 58 3.55 -3.26 -6.17
N THR A 59 3.45 -2.38 -7.17
CA THR A 59 2.19 -1.76 -7.59
C THR A 59 2.11 -1.70 -9.11
N ASN A 60 0.97 -1.28 -9.67
CA ASN A 60 0.77 -1.15 -11.11
C ASN A 60 0.19 0.23 -11.43
N TYR A 61 0.94 1.06 -12.15
CA TYR A 61 0.51 2.41 -12.51
C TYR A 61 -0.27 2.42 -13.83
N HIS A 62 -1.41 3.07 -13.81
CA HIS A 62 -2.29 3.20 -14.97
C HIS A 62 -2.39 4.68 -15.35
N GLY A 63 -1.99 5.01 -16.58
CA GLY A 63 -2.05 6.39 -17.07
C GLY A 63 -3.47 6.93 -17.22
N ASP A 64 -4.46 6.04 -17.25
CA ASP A 64 -5.88 6.32 -17.43
C ASP A 64 -6.69 6.34 -16.12
N GLU A 65 -6.14 5.85 -15.01
CA GLU A 65 -6.81 5.77 -13.70
C GLU A 65 -5.80 5.70 -12.56
N PHE A 66 -5.79 6.68 -11.64
CA PHE A 66 -4.78 6.72 -10.57
C PHE A 66 -5.17 5.89 -9.32
N THR A 67 -6.46 5.59 -9.13
CA THR A 67 -6.93 4.94 -7.88
C THR A 67 -6.47 3.50 -7.72
N SER A 68 -6.27 2.78 -8.82
CA SER A 68 -5.71 1.42 -8.82
C SER A 68 -4.35 1.39 -8.12
N ALA A 69 -3.37 2.17 -8.60
CA ALA A 69 -2.05 2.23 -8.00
C ALA A 69 -2.06 2.73 -6.56
N LEU A 70 -2.93 3.72 -6.26
CA LEU A 70 -3.10 4.29 -4.93
C LEU A 70 -3.51 3.23 -3.91
N PHE A 71 -4.62 2.53 -4.15
CA PHE A 71 -5.14 1.56 -3.20
C PHE A 71 -4.31 0.27 -3.17
N SER A 72 -3.75 -0.17 -4.31
CA SER A 72 -2.79 -1.28 -4.30
C SER A 72 -1.54 -0.95 -3.48
N THR A 73 -0.99 0.27 -3.59
CA THR A 73 0.15 0.67 -2.76
C THR A 73 -0.18 0.64 -1.26
N ILE A 74 -1.37 1.12 -0.86
CA ILE A 74 -1.78 1.10 0.55
C ILE A 74 -2.01 -0.33 1.03
N HIS A 75 -2.63 -1.17 0.20
CA HIS A 75 -2.89 -2.59 0.49
C HIS A 75 -1.58 -3.34 0.75
N GLU A 76 -0.66 -3.30 -0.21
CA GLU A 76 0.67 -3.91 -0.07
C GLU A 76 1.48 -3.25 1.05
N GLY A 77 1.33 -1.94 1.25
CA GLY A 77 1.92 -1.23 2.40
C GLY A 77 1.46 -1.78 3.75
N GLY A 78 0.19 -2.16 3.88
CA GLY A 78 -0.32 -2.79 5.10
C GLY A 78 0.26 -4.18 5.36
N HIS A 79 0.45 -4.99 4.32
CA HIS A 79 1.22 -6.22 4.42
C HIS A 79 2.68 -5.94 4.81
N GLY A 80 3.30 -4.96 4.16
CA GLY A 80 4.69 -4.61 4.40
C GLY A 80 4.96 -4.16 5.83
N LEU A 81 4.06 -3.32 6.38
CA LEU A 81 4.10 -2.88 7.76
C LEU A 81 3.97 -4.03 8.75
N TYR A 82 3.17 -5.05 8.44
CA TYR A 82 3.08 -6.22 9.30
C TYR A 82 4.44 -6.93 9.38
N GLU A 83 5.06 -7.21 8.24
CA GLU A 83 6.35 -7.92 8.19
C GLU A 83 7.50 -7.09 8.78
N GLN A 84 7.54 -5.78 8.56
CA GLN A 84 8.58 -4.89 9.14
C GLN A 84 8.51 -4.81 10.67
N ASN A 85 7.33 -4.95 11.27
CA ASN A 85 7.13 -4.86 12.72
C ASN A 85 7.33 -6.18 13.47
N ILE A 86 7.67 -7.27 12.77
CA ILE A 86 7.99 -8.54 13.43
C ILE A 86 9.31 -8.40 14.19
N SER A 87 9.35 -8.93 15.42
CA SER A 87 10.49 -8.74 16.31
C SER A 87 11.78 -9.41 15.81
N ASP A 88 12.90 -8.71 15.93
CA ASP A 88 14.24 -9.22 15.61
C ASP A 88 14.61 -10.47 16.44
N VAL A 89 14.01 -10.66 17.62
CA VAL A 89 14.27 -11.86 18.46
C VAL A 89 13.80 -13.17 17.81
N LEU A 90 12.97 -13.08 16.76
CA LEU A 90 12.45 -14.22 16.01
C LEU A 90 13.33 -14.57 14.79
N GLU A 91 14.38 -13.78 14.52
CA GLU A 91 15.31 -14.08 13.42
C GLU A 91 15.89 -15.48 13.55
N ASN A 92 16.00 -16.21 12.44
CA ASN A 92 16.49 -17.60 12.37
C ASN A 92 15.68 -18.64 13.16
N THR A 93 14.50 -18.29 13.67
CA THR A 93 13.60 -19.25 14.35
C THR A 93 12.59 -19.92 13.41
N GLY A 94 12.42 -19.38 12.21
CA GLY A 94 11.33 -19.75 11.30
C GLY A 94 9.97 -19.11 11.64
N LEU A 95 9.92 -18.26 12.68
CA LEU A 95 8.71 -17.55 13.12
C LEU A 95 8.73 -16.05 12.78
N GLN A 96 9.77 -15.56 12.08
CA GLN A 96 9.91 -14.15 11.70
C GLN A 96 9.06 -13.80 10.46
N THR A 97 7.78 -14.14 10.49
CA THR A 97 6.82 -13.83 9.42
C THR A 97 5.39 -13.83 9.99
N GLY A 98 4.42 -13.36 9.22
CA GLY A 98 3.03 -13.32 9.63
C GLY A 98 2.49 -14.67 10.10
N GLY A 99 1.71 -14.65 11.19
CA GLY A 99 1.23 -15.88 11.85
C GLY A 99 0.18 -16.65 11.05
N SER A 100 -0.52 -15.99 10.12
CA SER A 100 -1.41 -16.63 9.14
C SER A 100 -1.78 -15.64 8.03
N MET A 101 -2.21 -16.16 6.87
CA MET A 101 -2.71 -15.31 5.78
C MET A 101 -3.94 -14.48 6.16
N ALA A 102 -4.80 -14.98 7.06
CA ALA A 102 -5.96 -14.22 7.51
C ALA A 102 -5.55 -12.99 8.33
N ILE A 103 -4.54 -13.13 9.20
CA ILE A 103 -3.98 -11.98 9.92
C ILE A 103 -3.23 -11.06 8.95
N HIS A 104 -2.47 -11.63 8.02
CA HIS A 104 -1.75 -10.86 6.99
C HIS A 104 -2.71 -9.97 6.17
N GLU A 105 -3.82 -10.55 5.71
CA GLU A 105 -4.88 -9.85 4.98
C GLU A 105 -5.68 -8.87 5.84
N SER A 106 -5.80 -9.14 7.14
CA SER A 106 -6.43 -8.19 8.06
C SER A 106 -5.66 -6.86 8.11
N GLN A 107 -4.33 -6.90 7.97
CA GLN A 107 -3.49 -5.70 7.98
C GLN A 107 -3.62 -4.94 6.65
N SER A 108 -3.46 -5.60 5.51
CA SER A 108 -3.66 -4.95 4.20
C SER A 108 -5.05 -4.33 4.08
N SER A 109 -6.11 -5.07 4.43
CA SER A 109 -7.49 -4.59 4.41
C SER A 109 -7.73 -3.45 5.40
N PHE A 110 -7.09 -3.47 6.57
CA PHE A 110 -7.19 -2.37 7.53
C PHE A 110 -6.61 -1.08 6.93
N TYR A 111 -5.38 -1.15 6.42
CA TYR A 111 -4.74 0.03 5.82
C TYR A 111 -5.46 0.49 4.56
N GLU A 112 -5.86 -0.41 3.65
CA GLU A 112 -6.56 -0.04 2.42
C GLU A 112 -7.96 0.54 2.70
N ASN A 113 -8.79 -0.20 3.41
CA ASN A 113 -10.23 0.08 3.46
C ASN A 113 -10.63 0.88 4.70
N ILE A 114 -10.08 0.56 5.86
CA ILE A 114 -10.45 1.26 7.10
C ILE A 114 -9.75 2.62 7.18
N LEU A 115 -8.45 2.66 6.88
CA LEU A 115 -7.67 3.90 6.86
C LEU A 115 -7.72 4.59 5.49
N GLY A 116 -7.31 3.92 4.42
CA GLY A 116 -7.09 4.50 3.09
C GLY A 116 -8.34 5.04 2.41
N ARG A 117 -9.51 4.46 2.71
CA ARG A 117 -10.82 4.93 2.23
C ARG A 117 -11.60 5.74 3.26
N SER A 118 -11.02 6.05 4.42
CA SER A 118 -11.65 6.93 5.41
C SER A 118 -11.78 8.35 4.87
N THR A 119 -12.76 9.10 5.40
CA THR A 119 -12.96 10.50 4.99
C THR A 119 -11.77 11.35 5.42
N GLU A 120 -11.21 11.05 6.58
CA GLU A 120 -10.08 11.72 7.21
C GLU A 120 -8.82 11.56 6.35
N PHE A 121 -8.50 10.34 5.94
CA PHE A 121 -7.32 10.07 5.11
C PHE A 121 -7.46 10.65 3.70
N CYS A 122 -8.63 10.48 3.06
CA CYS A 122 -8.90 11.08 1.76
C CYS A 122 -8.81 12.62 1.81
N SER A 123 -9.34 13.25 2.86
CA SER A 123 -9.28 14.71 3.03
C SER A 123 -7.85 15.20 3.26
N TYR A 124 -7.02 14.40 3.94
CA TYR A 124 -5.61 14.67 4.13
C TYR A 124 -4.81 14.60 2.82
N LEU A 125 -5.09 13.61 1.97
CA LEU A 125 -4.37 13.42 0.70
C LEU A 125 -4.84 14.37 -0.42
N LEU A 126 -6.11 14.77 -0.43
CA LEU A 126 -6.70 15.58 -1.50
C LEU A 126 -5.91 16.85 -1.88
N PRO A 127 -5.35 17.66 -0.95
CA PRO A 127 -4.55 18.84 -1.33
C PRO A 127 -3.13 18.52 -1.82
N ILE A 128 -2.68 17.26 -1.70
CA ILE A 128 -1.33 16.80 -2.05
C ILE A 128 -1.34 16.10 -3.41
N ALA A 129 -2.44 15.39 -3.72
CA ALA A 129 -2.64 14.58 -4.92
C ALA A 129 -2.85 15.41 -6.21
#